data_AF-A0A349B4A1-F1
#
_entry.id   AF-A0A349B4A1-F1
#
_cell.length_a   1.000
_cell.length_b   1.000
_cell.length_c   1.000
_cell.angle_alpha   90.00
_cell.angle_beta   90.00
_cell.angle_gamma   90.00
#
_symmetry.space_group_name_H-M   'P 1'
#
loop_
_entity.id
_entity.type
_entity.pdbx_description
1 polymer ?
#
loop_
_entity_poly.entity_id
_entity_poly.type
_entity_poly.pdbx_seq_one_letter_code
_entity_poly.pdbx_strand_id
1 'polypeptide(L)' 'TNGSQFFITIDDCTRKLDKLYNLFGYVTQGMGVAKSIAVGDTMKTVKIEEKPRS' A
#
# COMPACT_ATOMS: atom_id res chain seq x y z
N THR A 1 -12.87 -13.49 -5.19
CA THR A 1 -12.30 -13.04 -6.49
C THR A 1 -11.16 -12.03 -6.28
N ASN A 2 -10.36 -12.17 -5.21
CA ASN A 2 -9.55 -11.08 -4.62
C ASN A 2 -8.02 -11.19 -4.84
N GLY A 3 -7.55 -11.90 -5.87
CA GLY A 3 -6.11 -12.19 -6.00
C GLY A 3 -5.20 -10.98 -6.24
N SER A 4 -5.75 -9.85 -6.71
CA SER A 4 -4.98 -8.68 -7.16
C SER A 4 -5.31 -7.37 -6.45
N GLN A 5 -6.27 -7.36 -5.52
CA GLN A 5 -6.62 -6.17 -4.75
C GLN A 5 -5.73 -6.06 -3.51
N PHE A 6 -5.24 -4.86 -3.23
CA PHE A 6 -4.47 -4.56 -2.03
C PHE A 6 -4.89 -3.19 -1.48
N PHE A 7 -4.48 -2.92 -0.24
CA PHE A 7 -4.78 -1.68 0.46
C PHE A 7 -3.49 -0.95 0.84
N ILE A 8 -3.54 0.38 0.82
CA ILE A 8 -2.53 1.24 1.42
C ILE A 8 -3.22 1.98 2.57
N THR A 9 -2.70 1.84 3.78
CA THR A 9 -3.20 2.60 4.93
C THR A 9 -2.70 4.04 4.84
N ILE A 10 -3.61 5.00 4.83
CA ILE A 10 -3.29 6.45 4.78
C ILE A 10 -3.08 7.08 6.17
N ASP A 11 -3.21 6.27 7.22
CA ASP A 11 -2.94 6.62 8.61
C ASP A 11 -1.98 5.58 9.24
N ASP A 12 -1.39 5.91 10.40
CA ASP A 12 -0.57 4.97 11.16
C ASP A 12 -1.45 3.87 11.78
N CYS A 13 -1.59 2.78 11.03
CA CYS A 13 -2.29 1.59 11.48
C CYS A 13 -1.34 0.45 11.88
N THR A 14 -0.03 0.71 12.03
CA THR A 14 0.98 -0.31 12.38
C THR A 14 0.68 -1.01 13.71
N ARG A 15 -0.08 -0.35 14.59
CA ARG A 15 -0.48 -0.84 15.92
C ARG A 15 -1.99 -1.15 16.03
N LYS A 16 -2.76 -0.91 14.97
CA LYS A 16 -4.24 -0.89 14.99
C LYS A 16 -4.90 -1.77 13.92
N LEU A 17 -4.13 -2.39 13.04
CA LEU A 17 -4.67 -3.37 12.09
C LEU A 17 -4.99 -4.66 12.85
N ASP A 18 -6.26 -4.86 13.15
CA ASP A 18 -6.77 -6.15 13.59
C ASP A 18 -6.39 -7.25 12.58
N LYS A 19 -6.27 -8.50 13.06
CA LYS A 19 -5.77 -9.69 12.32
C LYS A 19 -6.58 -10.09 11.06
N LEU A 20 -7.45 -9.22 10.57
CA LEU A 20 -8.30 -9.41 9.41
C LEU A 20 -7.57 -9.25 8.07
N TYR A 21 -6.32 -8.78 8.08
CA TYR A 21 -5.54 -8.50 6.87
C TYR A 21 -4.14 -9.11 6.94
N ASN A 22 -3.67 -9.62 5.80
CA ASN A 22 -2.29 -10.07 5.63
C ASN A 22 -1.40 -8.86 5.27
N LEU A 23 -0.75 -8.27 6.28
CA LEU A 23 0.21 -7.20 6.08
C LEU A 23 1.49 -7.75 5.43
N PHE A 24 1.79 -7.32 4.21
CA PHE A 24 2.96 -7.78 3.45
C PHE A 24 3.99 -6.69 3.15
N GLY A 25 3.74 -5.43 3.52
CA GLY A 25 4.64 -4.32 3.28
C GLY A 25 4.14 -2.99 3.85
N TYR A 26 4.96 -1.95 3.69
CA TYR A 26 4.64 -0.58 4.11
C TYR A 26 5.19 0.42 3.11
N VAL A 27 4.56 1.60 3.02
CA VAL A 27 4.99 2.69 2.15
C VAL A 27 6.22 3.37 2.75
N THR A 28 7.35 3.33 2.04
CA THR A 28 8.61 3.96 2.47
C THR A 28 8.73 5.41 2.03
N GLN A 29 8.06 5.79 0.93
CA GLN A 29 8.09 7.12 0.33
C GLN A 29 6.74 7.44 -0.35
N GLY A 30 6.39 8.72 -0.47
CA GLY A 30 5.19 9.12 -1.23
C GLY A 30 3.86 8.98 -0.50
N MET A 31 3.84 8.86 0.84
CA MET A 31 2.60 8.80 1.63
C MET A 31 1.68 10.04 1.40
N GLY A 32 2.25 11.20 1.06
CA GLY A 32 1.46 12.38 0.67
C GLY A 32 0.61 12.16 -0.59
N VAL A 33 1.07 11.32 -1.53
CA VAL A 33 0.29 10.93 -2.71
C VAL A 33 -0.88 10.07 -2.29
N ALA A 34 -0.63 9.05 -1.46
CA ALA A 34 -1.70 8.15 -0.96
C ALA A 34 -2.80 8.93 -0.23
N LYS A 35 -2.44 9.96 0.55
CA LYS A 35 -3.39 10.85 1.24
C LYS A 35 -4.19 11.77 0.31
N SER A 36 -3.73 11.99 -0.91
CA SER A 36 -4.34 12.91 -1.88
C SER A 36 -5.14 12.21 -2.99
N ILE A 37 -5.21 10.88 -2.97
CA ILE A 37 -5.94 10.09 -3.97
C ILE A 37 -7.42 10.50 -3.99
N ALA A 38 -7.95 10.71 -5.20
CA ALA A 38 -9.33 11.06 -5.44
C ALA A 38 -10.01 10.09 -6.41
N VAL A 39 -11.34 10.19 -6.50
CA VAL A 39 -12.12 9.40 -7.46
C VAL A 39 -11.69 9.73 -8.88
N GLY A 40 -11.36 8.69 -9.65
CA GLY A 40 -10.87 8.83 -11.03
C GLY A 40 -9.37 8.67 -11.18
N ASP A 41 -8.60 8.66 -10.08
CA ASP A 41 -7.18 8.32 -10.13
C ASP A 41 -6.96 6.87 -10.56
N THR A 42 -5.94 6.67 -11.40
CA THR A 42 -5.61 5.36 -11.96
C THR A 42 -4.13 5.04 -11.75
N MET A 43 -3.84 3.82 -11.31
CA MET A 43 -2.48 3.29 -11.30
C MET A 43 -2.05 3.02 -12.75
N LYS A 44 -1.14 3.84 -13.29
CA LYS A 44 -0.64 3.67 -14.66
C LYS A 44 0.35 2.51 -14.81
N THR A 45 1.17 2.27 -13.79
CA THR A 45 2.21 1.24 -13.82
C THR A 45 2.52 0.79 -12.39
N VAL A 46 2.69 -0.52 -12.21
CA VAL A 46 3.19 -1.12 -10.98
C VAL A 46 4.41 -1.96 -11.35
N LYS A 47 5.56 -1.69 -10.72
CA LYS A 47 6.81 -2.42 -10.96
C LYS A 47 7.29 -3.06 -9.67
N ILE A 48 7.72 -4.31 -9.77
CA ILE A 48 8.34 -5.06 -8.67
C ILE A 48 9.83 -5.21 -9.01
N GLU A 49 10.69 -4.88 -8.07
CA GLU A 49 12.14 -4.98 -8.20
C GLU A 49 12.68 -5.74 -6.99
N GLU A 50 13.58 -6.70 -7.24
CA GLU A 50 14.31 -7.37 -6.17
C GLU A 50 15.30 -6.37 -5.55
N LYS A 51 15.29 -6.27 -4.22
CA LYS A 51 16.28 -5.50 -3.47
C LYS A 51 17.09 -6.42 -2.57
N PRO A 52 18.43 -6.23 -2.48
CA PRO A 52 19.24 -6.92 -1.49
C PRO A 52 18.70 -6.64 -0.09
N ARG A 53 18.71 -7.66 0.78
CA ARG A 53 18.38 -7.47 2.19
C ARG A 53 19.42 -6.50 2.80
N SER A 54 18.94 -5.34 3.22
CA SER A 54 19.75 -4.32 3.92
C SER A 54 20.04 -4.73 5.36
#